data_AF-A0A9W9ICL8-F1
#
_entry.id   AF-A0A9W9ICL8-F1
#
_cell.length_a   1.000
_cell.length_b   1.000
_cell.length_c   1.000
_cell.angle_alpha   90.00
_cell.angle_beta   90.00
_cell.angle_gamma   90.00
#
_symmetry.space_group_name_H-M   'P 1'
#
loop_
_entity.id
_entity.type
_entity.pdbx_description
1 polymer ?
#
loop_
_entity_poly.entity_id
_entity_poly.type
_entity_poly.pdbx_seq_one_letter_code
_entity_poly.pdbx_strand_id
1 'polypeptide(L)'
;MSEKYDLVIIVARSAIDDGRETDESLRTSLEYTKLCYEQAYGQITGQYEFHTFAWPSYVELPASGETVQFFARRTETLAITNRQMMVVLNGWDGLTSNGVTFNTLFRHNASRITLRVFADQPRCFYRVNVEQIFQLFDGKIVINPFLNGIPHEPLDEEITAILDHGERQLQYSTALFYRYFRAFGVLKIN
;
A
#
# COMPACT_ATOMS: atom_id res chain seq x y z
N MET A 1 17.88 5.85 12.01
CA MET A 1 16.89 6.87 12.44
C MET A 1 15.54 6.18 12.48
N SER A 2 14.82 6.18 13.60
CA SER A 2 13.48 5.57 13.67
C SER A 2 12.51 6.45 12.88
N GLU A 3 11.96 5.96 11.77
CA GLU A 3 10.99 6.76 11.05
C GLU A 3 9.70 6.90 11.88
N LYS A 4 9.32 8.15 12.14
CA LYS A 4 8.02 8.49 12.73
C LYS A 4 6.96 8.40 11.64
N TYR A 5 6.38 7.23 11.48
CA TYR A 5 5.08 7.08 10.82
C TYR A 5 4.09 6.64 11.88
N ASP A 6 3.01 7.40 12.05
CA ASP A 6 2.08 7.21 13.17
C ASP A 6 1.07 6.09 12.89
N LEU A 7 0.68 5.86 11.62
CA LEU A 7 -0.14 4.73 11.20
C LEU A 7 0.64 3.75 10.34
N VAL A 8 0.73 2.49 10.77
CA VAL A 8 1.24 1.39 9.95
C VAL A 8 0.07 0.53 9.51
N ILE A 9 -0.15 0.44 8.20
CA ILE A 9 -1.19 -0.41 7.63
C ILE A 9 -0.50 -1.61 7.02
N ILE A 10 -0.74 -2.80 7.57
CA ILE A 10 -0.27 -4.06 7.02
C ILE A 10 -1.34 -4.61 6.09
N VAL A 11 -0.97 -4.87 4.84
CA VAL A 11 -1.85 -5.50 3.84
C VAL A 11 -1.38 -6.91 3.57
N ALA A 12 -2.18 -7.89 3.96
CA ALA A 12 -2.12 -9.25 3.45
C ALA A 12 -3.05 -9.35 2.24
N ARG A 13 -2.55 -9.91 1.14
CA ARG A 13 -3.37 -10.25 -0.02
C ARG A 13 -3.84 -11.68 0.12
N SER A 14 -5.10 -11.93 -0.19
CA SER A 14 -5.55 -13.28 -0.48
C SER A 14 -5.87 -13.46 -1.96
N ALA A 15 -5.39 -14.56 -2.53
CA ALA A 15 -5.74 -15.01 -3.87
C ALA A 15 -6.89 -16.03 -3.78
N ILE A 16 -7.86 -15.94 -4.68
CA ILE A 16 -8.96 -16.90 -4.76
C ILE A 16 -8.41 -18.24 -5.25
N ASP A 17 -8.57 -19.29 -4.47
CA ASP A 17 -8.74 -20.65 -4.97
C ASP A 17 -10.18 -21.08 -4.66
N ASP A 18 -11.07 -20.98 -5.65
CA ASP A 18 -12.42 -21.57 -5.82
C ASP A 18 -13.39 -21.65 -4.61
N GLY A 19 -13.09 -20.98 -3.49
CA GLY A 19 -13.86 -20.97 -2.27
C GLY A 19 -13.97 -19.55 -1.74
N ARG A 20 -15.16 -19.19 -1.24
CA ARG A 20 -15.30 -17.98 -0.43
C ARG A 20 -14.51 -18.20 0.84
N GLU A 21 -13.37 -17.52 0.98
CA GLU A 21 -12.69 -17.45 2.26
C GLU A 21 -13.67 -17.02 3.34
N THR A 22 -13.65 -17.72 4.47
CA THR A 22 -14.48 -17.36 5.61
C THR A 22 -13.82 -16.21 6.38
N ASP A 23 -14.59 -15.46 7.15
CA ASP A 23 -14.02 -14.44 8.04
C ASP A 23 -12.99 -15.04 9.01
N GLU A 24 -13.17 -16.30 9.39
CA GLU A 24 -12.23 -17.05 10.23
C GLU A 24 -10.91 -17.36 9.52
N SER A 25 -10.93 -17.76 8.25
CA SER A 25 -9.70 -18.00 7.48
C SER A 25 -8.96 -16.68 7.23
N LEU A 26 -9.69 -15.61 6.88
CA LEU A 26 -9.12 -14.27 6.72
C LEU A 26 -8.44 -13.79 8.00
N ARG A 27 -9.08 -13.98 9.15
CA ARG A 27 -8.55 -13.62 10.47
C ARG A 27 -7.32 -14.45 10.84
N THR A 28 -7.31 -15.74 10.54
CA THR A 28 -6.14 -16.59 10.79
C THR A 28 -4.93 -16.13 9.96
N SER A 29 -5.15 -15.75 8.70
CA SER A 29 -4.11 -15.18 7.85
C SER A 29 -3.62 -13.81 8.36
N LEU A 30 -4.50 -13.00 8.95
CA LEU A 30 -4.11 -11.75 9.62
C LEU A 30 -3.19 -11.99 10.82
N GLU A 31 -3.50 -12.96 11.68
CA GLU A 31 -2.64 -13.32 12.81
C GLU A 31 -1.28 -13.81 12.32
N TYR A 32 -1.25 -14.64 11.28
CA TYR A 32 0.01 -15.09 10.68
C TYR A 32 0.82 -13.92 10.11
N THR A 33 0.18 -13.00 9.40
CA THR A 33 0.84 -11.82 8.82
C THR A 33 1.41 -10.92 9.93
N LYS A 34 0.66 -10.71 11.01
CA LYS A 34 1.13 -10.00 12.21
C LYS A 34 2.37 -10.67 12.79
N LEU A 35 2.35 -12.00 12.97
CA LEU A 35 3.49 -12.74 13.49
C LEU A 35 4.74 -12.56 12.61
N CYS A 36 4.60 -12.65 11.29
CA CYS A 36 5.69 -12.41 10.36
C CYS A 36 6.25 -10.97 10.48
N TYR A 37 5.37 -9.98 10.65
CA TYR A 37 5.79 -8.60 10.88
C TYR A 37 6.60 -8.46 12.16
N GLU A 38 6.11 -9.03 13.27
CA GLU A 38 6.76 -8.96 14.58
C GLU A 38 8.12 -9.68 14.60
N GLN A 39 8.26 -10.77 13.85
CA GLN A 39 9.54 -11.46 13.66
C GLN A 39 10.54 -10.59 12.89
N ALA A 40 10.09 -9.84 11.89
CA ALA A 40 10.96 -9.02 11.04
C ALA A 40 11.34 -7.67 11.65
N TYR A 41 10.43 -7.04 12.39
CA TYR A 41 10.56 -5.65 12.85
C TYR A 41 10.48 -5.46 14.37
N GLY A 42 10.24 -6.54 15.13
CA GLY A 42 10.04 -6.50 16.57
C GLY A 42 8.57 -6.41 16.96
N GLN A 43 8.30 -6.60 18.25
CA GLN A 43 6.93 -6.65 18.77
C GLN A 43 6.17 -5.35 18.57
N ILE A 44 4.87 -5.48 18.29
CA ILE A 44 3.98 -4.33 18.14
C ILE A 44 3.65 -3.80 19.53
N THR A 45 4.20 -2.64 19.86
CA THR A 45 3.90 -1.93 21.11
C THR A 45 2.85 -0.84 20.84
N GLY A 46 1.56 -1.14 21.06
CA GLY A 46 0.50 -0.16 20.81
C GLY A 46 -0.87 -0.78 20.61
N GLN A 47 -1.81 0.03 20.14
CA GLN A 47 -3.13 -0.44 19.73
C GLN A 47 -3.04 -0.98 18.30
N TYR A 48 -3.62 -2.16 18.08
CA TYR A 48 -3.79 -2.71 16.74
C TYR A 48 -5.20 -3.22 16.56
N GLU A 49 -5.67 -3.20 15.31
CA GLU A 49 -6.98 -3.69 14.93
C GLU A 49 -6.88 -4.51 13.66
N PHE A 50 -7.73 -5.52 13.57
CA PHE A 50 -7.89 -6.34 12.39
C PHE A 50 -9.11 -5.90 11.61
N HIS A 51 -8.96 -5.79 10.29
CA HIS A 51 -10.06 -5.50 9.39
C HIS A 51 -10.03 -6.48 8.22
N THR A 52 -11.06 -7.30 8.09
CA THR A 52 -11.24 -8.17 6.94
C THR A 52 -12.22 -7.51 5.97
N PHE A 53 -11.96 -7.63 4.67
CA PHE A 53 -12.92 -7.20 3.66
C PHE A 53 -12.76 -8.04 2.40
N ALA A 54 -13.88 -8.44 1.79
CA ALA A 54 -13.88 -9.12 0.50
C ALA A 54 -14.43 -8.17 -0.55
N TRP A 55 -13.57 -7.63 -1.42
CA TRP A 55 -14.00 -6.69 -2.44
C TRP A 55 -13.29 -6.89 -3.79
N PRO A 56 -14.01 -7.05 -4.90
CA PRO A 56 -13.39 -7.25 -6.21
C PRO A 56 -12.42 -6.13 -6.57
N SER A 57 -11.23 -6.49 -7.06
CA SER A 57 -10.17 -5.52 -7.35
C SER A 57 -10.49 -4.55 -8.49
N TYR A 58 -11.41 -4.94 -9.37
CA TYR A 58 -11.90 -4.15 -10.49
C TYR A 58 -13.10 -3.26 -10.13
N VAL A 59 -13.63 -3.33 -8.91
CA VAL A 59 -14.77 -2.51 -8.45
C VAL A 59 -14.26 -1.48 -7.45
N GLU A 60 -14.66 -0.22 -7.63
CA GLU A 60 -14.37 0.85 -6.66
C GLU A 60 -15.07 0.59 -5.32
N LEU A 61 -14.40 0.88 -4.20
CA LEU A 61 -15.07 0.86 -2.91
C LEU A 61 -16.11 1.99 -2.80
N PRO A 62 -17.33 1.73 -2.32
CA PRO A 62 -18.31 2.78 -2.08
C PRO A 62 -17.77 3.78 -1.05
N ALA A 63 -17.85 5.08 -1.34
CA ALA A 63 -17.35 6.13 -0.46
C ALA A 63 -17.96 6.11 0.96
N SER A 64 -19.17 5.58 1.11
CA SER A 64 -19.86 5.41 2.40
C SER A 64 -19.80 3.97 2.93
N GLY A 65 -19.03 3.09 2.30
CA GLY A 65 -18.91 1.68 2.71
C GLY A 65 -18.18 1.49 4.03
N GLU A 66 -18.42 0.34 4.68
CA GLU A 66 -17.88 0.02 6.01
C GLU A 66 -16.36 0.16 6.07
N THR A 67 -15.64 -0.31 5.04
CA THR A 67 -14.17 -0.21 4.97
C THR A 67 -13.70 1.25 4.93
N VAL A 68 -14.35 2.12 4.15
CA VAL A 68 -13.99 3.55 4.09
C VAL A 68 -14.24 4.22 5.45
N GLN A 69 -15.38 3.95 6.08
CA GLN A 69 -15.69 4.45 7.42
C GLN A 69 -14.76 3.89 8.50
N PHE A 70 -14.29 2.64 8.33
CA PHE A 70 -13.30 2.04 9.22
C PHE A 70 -12.02 2.87 9.20
N PHE A 71 -11.47 3.16 8.00
CA PHE A 71 -10.25 3.95 7.86
C PHE A 71 -10.40 5.38 8.34
N ALA A 72 -11.50 6.06 7.98
CA ALA A 72 -11.77 7.43 8.42
C ALA A 72 -11.68 7.55 9.95
N ARG A 73 -12.40 6.69 10.68
CA ARG A 73 -12.40 6.67 12.16
C ARG A 73 -11.01 6.45 12.76
N ARG A 74 -10.17 5.62 12.15
CA ARG A 74 -8.82 5.33 12.66
C ARG A 74 -7.88 6.50 12.40
N THR A 75 -7.97 7.12 11.22
CA THR A 75 -7.22 8.33 10.91
C THR A 75 -7.59 9.51 11.81
N GLU A 76 -8.87 9.65 12.18
CA GLU A 76 -9.31 10.62 13.18
C GLU A 76 -8.76 10.30 14.58
N THR A 77 -8.85 9.03 15.00
CA THR A 77 -8.33 8.59 16.30
C THR A 77 -6.82 8.85 16.44
N LEU A 78 -6.05 8.66 15.36
CA LEU A 78 -4.63 8.98 15.29
C LEU A 78 -4.36 10.48 15.42
N ALA A 79 -5.20 11.34 14.83
CA ALA A 79 -5.09 12.78 14.97
C ALA A 79 -5.26 13.22 16.43
N ILE A 80 -6.13 12.54 17.18
CA ILE A 80 -6.49 12.91 18.55
C ILE A 80 -5.48 12.36 19.57
N THR A 81 -5.03 11.12 19.38
CA THR A 81 -4.31 10.38 20.43
C THR A 81 -2.79 10.43 20.33
N ASN A 82 -2.24 10.88 19.19
CA ASN A 82 -0.79 10.86 18.90
C ASN A 82 -0.15 9.48 19.13
N ARG A 83 -0.92 8.40 18.93
CA ARG A 83 -0.49 7.02 19.15
C ARG A 83 -0.06 6.36 17.86
N GLN A 84 0.80 5.36 18.00
CA GLN A 84 1.10 4.39 16.95
C GLN A 84 -0.08 3.42 16.83
N MET A 85 -0.76 3.41 15.70
CA MET A 85 -1.83 2.45 15.42
C MET A 85 -1.41 1.53 14.28
N MET A 86 -1.71 0.25 14.45
CA MET A 86 -1.52 -0.73 13.38
C MET A 86 -2.86 -1.27 12.90
N VAL A 87 -3.11 -1.18 11.60
CA VAL A 87 -4.24 -1.84 10.96
C VAL A 87 -3.68 -3.01 10.18
N VAL A 88 -4.04 -4.23 10.53
CA VAL A 88 -3.71 -5.41 9.72
C VAL A 88 -4.97 -5.80 8.97
N LEU A 89 -4.88 -5.81 7.64
CA LEU A 89 -6.00 -6.11 6.78
C LEU A 89 -5.69 -7.21 5.80
N ASN A 90 -6.71 -8.04 5.58
CA ASN A 90 -6.68 -9.14 4.66
C ASN A 90 -7.94 -9.05 3.82
N GLY A 91 -7.73 -9.03 2.52
CA GLY A 91 -8.78 -8.88 1.56
C GLY A 91 -8.26 -9.07 0.16
N TRP A 92 -9.17 -8.93 -0.79
CA TRP A 92 -8.85 -9.00 -2.20
C TRP A 92 -8.02 -7.78 -2.62
N ASP A 93 -7.28 -7.94 -3.73
CA ASP A 93 -6.26 -7.00 -4.22
C ASP A 93 -6.71 -5.54 -4.43
N GLY A 94 -8.02 -5.25 -4.39
CA GLY A 94 -8.60 -3.96 -4.74
C GLY A 94 -8.08 -2.75 -3.98
N LEU A 95 -7.61 -2.92 -2.75
CA LEU A 95 -7.02 -1.80 -1.99
C LEU A 95 -5.69 -1.35 -2.59
N THR A 96 -4.87 -2.28 -3.08
CA THR A 96 -3.52 -2.02 -3.60
C THR A 96 -3.42 -2.13 -5.13
N SER A 97 -4.53 -2.35 -5.83
CA SER A 97 -4.55 -2.47 -7.29
C SER A 97 -5.59 -1.58 -7.97
N ASN A 98 -6.42 -0.84 -7.23
CA ASN A 98 -7.37 0.12 -7.80
C ASN A 98 -6.99 1.54 -7.38
N GLY A 99 -6.64 2.38 -8.36
CA GLY A 99 -6.20 3.77 -8.11
C GLY A 99 -7.25 4.63 -7.41
N VAL A 100 -8.52 4.44 -7.73
CA VAL A 100 -9.62 5.21 -7.15
C VAL A 100 -9.85 4.80 -5.70
N THR A 101 -9.91 3.49 -5.42
CA THR A 101 -9.98 2.97 -4.05
C THR A 101 -8.79 3.44 -3.21
N PHE A 102 -7.56 3.35 -3.74
CA PHE A 102 -6.36 3.81 -3.04
C PHE A 102 -6.44 5.30 -2.71
N ASN A 103 -6.93 6.10 -3.65
CA ASN A 103 -7.17 7.54 -3.47
C ASN A 103 -8.18 7.81 -2.35
N THR A 104 -9.35 7.18 -2.41
CA THR A 104 -10.44 7.31 -1.43
C THR A 104 -9.99 6.99 0.00
N LEU A 105 -9.16 5.96 0.17
CA LEU A 105 -8.73 5.53 1.51
C LEU A 105 -7.59 6.36 2.09
N PHE A 106 -6.64 6.78 1.26
CA PHE A 106 -5.34 7.22 1.77
C PHE A 106 -4.98 8.68 1.47
N ARG A 107 -5.54 9.33 0.43
CA ARG A 107 -5.04 10.64 -0.02
C ARG A 107 -5.09 11.72 1.05
N HIS A 108 -6.19 11.79 1.81
CA HIS A 108 -6.37 12.83 2.81
C HIS A 108 -5.33 12.78 3.94
N ASN A 109 -4.82 11.59 4.27
CA ASN A 109 -3.91 11.36 5.38
C ASN A 109 -2.54 10.83 4.94
N ALA A 110 -2.18 10.98 3.66
CA ALA A 110 -1.04 10.30 3.04
C ALA A 110 0.29 10.50 3.78
N SER A 111 0.58 11.70 4.27
CA SER A 111 1.81 12.04 5.01
C SER A 111 1.94 11.35 6.37
N ARG A 112 0.85 10.79 6.90
CA ARG A 112 0.79 10.15 8.23
C ARG A 112 0.74 8.63 8.15
N ILE A 113 0.67 8.07 6.94
CA ILE A 113 0.45 6.65 6.71
C ILE A 113 1.69 6.02 6.10
N THR A 114 2.17 4.96 6.72
CA THR A 114 3.05 3.99 6.08
C THR A 114 2.25 2.73 5.78
N LEU A 115 2.33 2.26 4.54
CA LEU A 115 1.78 0.98 4.13
C LEU A 115 2.90 -0.08 4.14
N ARG A 116 2.60 -1.26 4.65
CA ARG A 116 3.48 -2.44 4.72
C ARG A 116 2.77 -3.56 4.00
N VAL A 117 3.14 -3.79 2.75
CA VAL A 117 2.47 -4.78 1.91
C VAL A 117 3.19 -6.11 2.05
N PHE A 118 2.50 -7.12 2.57
CA PHE A 118 2.98 -8.49 2.65
C PHE A 118 2.60 -9.21 1.35
N ALA A 119 3.58 -9.41 0.46
CA ALA A 119 3.37 -10.06 -0.83
C ALA A 119 4.31 -11.25 -1.00
N ASP A 120 3.84 -12.24 -1.79
CA ASP A 120 4.48 -13.56 -1.88
C ASP A 120 5.63 -13.58 -2.91
N GLN A 121 6.77 -14.10 -2.46
CA GLN A 121 8.05 -14.36 -3.14
C GLN A 121 9.03 -13.19 -3.41
N PRO A 122 10.02 -13.00 -2.51
CA PRO A 122 10.04 -13.53 -1.14
C PRO A 122 8.94 -12.85 -0.32
N ARG A 123 8.31 -13.60 0.62
CA ARG A 123 7.37 -13.05 1.60
C ARG A 123 8.07 -11.98 2.42
N CYS A 124 7.94 -10.74 1.99
CA CYS A 124 8.57 -9.60 2.61
C CYS A 124 7.58 -8.45 2.68
N PHE A 125 7.80 -7.57 3.65
CA PHE A 125 7.01 -6.37 3.77
C PHE A 125 7.63 -5.27 2.92
N TYR A 126 6.97 -4.91 1.83
CA TYR A 126 7.28 -3.69 1.12
C TYR A 126 6.85 -2.52 1.98
N ARG A 127 7.81 -1.71 2.40
CA ARG A 127 7.53 -0.38 2.93
C ARG A 127 7.09 0.51 1.78
N VAL A 128 5.92 1.12 1.93
CA VAL A 128 5.42 2.08 0.97
C VAL A 128 5.16 3.39 1.71
N ASN A 129 5.85 4.44 1.25
CA ASN A 129 5.53 5.79 1.63
C ASN A 129 4.33 6.26 0.80
N VAL A 130 3.18 6.38 1.45
CA VAL A 130 1.91 6.69 0.79
C VAL A 130 1.93 8.10 0.16
N GLU A 131 2.58 9.07 0.79
CA GLU A 131 2.76 10.41 0.22
C GLU A 131 3.55 10.37 -1.09
N GLN A 132 4.63 9.59 -1.16
CA GLN A 132 5.43 9.42 -2.38
C GLN A 132 4.62 8.75 -3.49
N ILE A 133 3.71 7.82 -3.17
CA ILE A 133 2.78 7.25 -4.16
C ILE A 133 1.87 8.32 -4.77
N PHE A 134 1.33 9.23 -3.95
CA PHE A 134 0.52 10.33 -4.49
C PHE A 134 1.35 11.35 -5.26
N GLN A 135 2.61 11.60 -4.88
CA GLN A 135 3.52 12.41 -5.69
C GLN A 135 3.76 11.78 -7.08
N LEU A 136 3.84 10.45 -7.17
CA LEU A 136 3.92 9.72 -8.43
C LEU A 136 2.61 9.78 -9.23
N PHE A 137 1.45 9.68 -8.58
CA PHE A 137 0.15 9.83 -9.25
C PHE A 137 -0.07 11.25 -9.77
N ASP A 138 0.37 12.26 -9.04
CA ASP A 138 0.27 13.67 -9.40
C ASP A 138 1.36 14.10 -10.41
N GLY A 139 2.28 13.20 -10.82
CA GLY A 139 3.38 13.50 -11.75
C GLY A 139 4.50 14.38 -11.17
N LYS A 140 4.54 14.57 -9.85
CA LYS A 140 5.57 15.37 -9.15
C LYS A 140 6.90 14.64 -9.05
N ILE A 141 6.84 13.31 -8.96
CA ILE A 141 7.98 12.42 -9.13
C ILE A 141 7.71 11.58 -10.37
N VAL A 142 8.75 11.37 -11.19
CA VAL A 142 8.68 10.51 -12.37
C VAL A 142 9.65 9.35 -12.16
N ILE A 143 9.17 8.13 -12.37
CA ILE A 143 9.99 6.92 -12.34
C ILE A 143 10.41 6.59 -13.76
N ASN A 144 11.64 6.11 -13.91
CA ASN A 144 12.11 5.63 -15.20
C ASN A 144 11.28 4.40 -15.65
N PRO A 145 10.45 4.51 -16.72
CA PRO A 145 9.57 3.43 -17.15
C PRO A 145 10.35 2.24 -17.77
N PHE A 146 11.62 2.47 -18.08
CA PHE A 146 12.48 1.57 -18.84
C PHE A 146 13.17 0.50 -18.00
N LEU A 147 13.18 0.63 -16.67
CA LEU A 147 13.68 -0.40 -15.75
C LEU A 147 12.77 -1.66 -15.68
N ASN A 148 11.72 -1.72 -16.50
CA ASN A 148 10.81 -2.87 -16.61
C ASN A 148 11.23 -3.90 -17.69
N GLY A 149 12.42 -3.76 -18.29
CA GLY A 149 12.96 -4.73 -19.26
C GLY A 149 12.24 -4.75 -20.63
N ILE A 150 11.39 -3.75 -20.90
CA ILE A 150 10.78 -3.54 -22.21
C ILE A 150 11.88 -3.04 -23.16
N PRO A 151 11.97 -3.42 -24.44
CA PRO A 151 12.89 -2.79 -25.38
C PRO A 151 12.44 -1.36 -25.74
N HIS A 152 13.34 -0.39 -25.75
CA HIS A 152 13.02 1.01 -26.08
C HIS A 152 14.20 1.71 -26.75
N GLU A 153 13.89 2.73 -27.53
CA GLU A 153 14.88 3.65 -28.06
C GLU A 153 15.63 4.34 -26.91
N PRO A 154 16.94 4.57 -27.05
CA PRO A 154 17.71 5.28 -26.04
C PRO A 154 17.11 6.67 -25.81
N LEU A 155 16.88 6.99 -24.55
CA LEU A 155 16.50 8.34 -24.15
C LEU A 155 17.66 9.31 -24.35
N ASP A 156 17.32 10.58 -24.54
CA ASP A 156 18.26 11.68 -24.38
C ASP A 156 18.92 11.62 -22.97
N GLU A 157 20.19 11.98 -22.89
CA GLU A 157 20.94 12.07 -21.64
C GLU A 157 20.27 13.03 -20.65
N GLU A 158 19.70 14.15 -21.15
CA GLU A 158 19.00 15.12 -20.31
C GLU A 158 17.73 14.52 -19.70
N ILE A 159 16.96 13.78 -20.50
CA ILE A 159 15.74 13.10 -20.05
C ILE A 159 16.10 11.99 -19.04
N THR A 160 17.17 11.24 -19.30
CA THR A 160 17.65 10.20 -18.41
C THR A 160 18.06 10.78 -17.04
N ALA A 161 18.78 11.90 -17.04
CA ALA A 161 19.18 12.57 -15.81
C ALA A 161 17.98 13.07 -14.97
N ILE A 162 16.92 13.58 -15.62
CA ILE A 162 15.69 14.01 -14.95
C ILE A 162 14.98 12.80 -14.30
N LEU A 163 14.86 11.69 -15.02
CA LEU A 163 14.23 10.47 -14.52
C LEU A 163 15.01 9.85 -13.37
N ASP A 164 16.34 9.77 -13.49
CA ASP A 164 17.23 9.27 -12.44
C ASP A 164 17.17 10.16 -11.20
N HIS A 165 17.10 11.48 -11.38
CA HIS A 165 16.96 12.41 -10.26
C HIS A 165 15.64 12.19 -9.52
N GLY A 166 14.51 12.05 -10.24
CA GLY A 166 13.20 11.77 -9.67
C GLY A 166 13.17 10.43 -8.92
N GLU A 167 13.71 9.36 -9.50
CA GLU A 167 13.72 8.03 -8.90
C GLU A 167 14.59 7.97 -7.63
N ARG A 168 15.70 8.72 -7.57
CA ARG A 168 16.54 8.84 -6.36
C ARG A 168 15.82 9.48 -5.17
N GLN A 169 14.74 10.23 -5.39
CA GLN A 169 13.95 10.82 -4.31
C GLN A 169 13.02 9.77 -3.65
N LEU A 170 12.81 8.61 -4.27
CA LEU A 170 11.92 7.58 -3.78
C LEU A 170 12.63 6.60 -2.85
N GLN A 171 11.88 6.12 -1.86
CA GLN A 171 12.28 4.89 -1.18
C GLN A 171 12.18 3.73 -2.18
N TYR A 172 13.25 2.91 -2.28
CA TYR A 172 13.32 1.79 -3.22
C TYR A 172 12.09 0.88 -3.19
N SER A 173 11.61 0.55 -1.98
CA SER A 173 10.42 -0.28 -1.79
C SER A 173 9.11 0.38 -2.26
N THR A 174 9.03 1.71 -2.22
CA THR A 174 7.90 2.48 -2.78
C THR A 174 7.94 2.45 -4.30
N ALA A 175 9.12 2.59 -4.92
CA ALA A 175 9.28 2.49 -6.37
C ALA A 175 8.89 1.11 -6.89
N LEU A 176 9.34 0.04 -6.22
CA LEU A 176 8.92 -1.33 -6.54
C LEU A 176 7.41 -1.50 -6.43
N PHE A 177 6.80 -1.08 -5.32
CA PHE A 177 5.36 -1.16 -5.16
C PHE A 177 4.61 -0.41 -6.27
N TYR A 178 5.04 0.80 -6.62
CA TYR A 178 4.42 1.57 -7.71
C TYR A 178 4.50 0.85 -9.06
N ARG A 179 5.64 0.21 -9.38
CA ARG A 179 5.79 -0.60 -10.59
C ARG A 179 4.81 -1.77 -10.60
N TYR A 180 4.67 -2.50 -9.50
CA TYR A 180 3.65 -3.55 -9.35
C TYR A 180 2.23 -2.99 -9.49
N PHE A 181 1.95 -1.87 -8.84
CA PHE A 181 0.66 -1.19 -8.91
C PHE A 181 0.30 -0.81 -10.35
N ARG A 182 1.28 -0.35 -11.15
CA ARG A 182 1.08 -0.02 -12.57
C ARG A 182 0.94 -1.24 -13.48
N ALA A 183 1.69 -2.31 -13.22
CA ALA A 183 1.68 -3.50 -14.05
C ALA A 183 0.39 -4.32 -13.87
N PHE A 184 -0.15 -4.35 -12.64
CA PHE A 184 -1.28 -5.21 -12.27
C PHE A 184 -2.53 -4.45 -11.82
N GLY A 185 -2.41 -3.13 -11.60
CA GLY A 185 -3.53 -2.31 -11.15
C GLY A 185 -4.34 -1.69 -12.29
N VAL A 186 -5.61 -1.43 -12.01
CA VAL A 186 -6.52 -0.69 -12.88
C VAL A 186 -6.29 0.80 -12.65
N LEU A 187 -5.22 1.34 -13.24
CA LEU A 187 -4.90 2.77 -13.18
C LEU A 187 -5.38 3.44 -14.47
N LYS A 188 -6.54 4.10 -14.41
CA LYS A 188 -6.91 5.12 -15.41
C LYS A 188 -6.24 6.42 -15.00
N ILE A 189 -5.14 6.76 -15.65
CA ILE A 189 -4.54 8.09 -15.53
C ILE A 189 -5.49 9.04 -16.28
N ASN A 190 -6.01 10.05 -15.60
CA ASN A 190 -6.71 11.15 -16.25
C ASN A 190 -5.68 12.16 -16.76
#